data_AF-A0AA40FQT3-F1
#
_entry.id   AF-A0AA40FQT3-F1
#
_cell.length_a   1.000
_cell.length_b   1.000
_cell.length_c   1.000
_cell.angle_alpha   90.00
_cell.angle_beta   90.00
_cell.angle_gamma   90.00
#
_symmetry.space_group_name_H-M   'P 1'
#
loop_
_entity.id
_entity.type
_entity.pdbx_description
1 polymer ?
#
loop_
_entity_poly.entity_id
_entity_poly.type
_entity_poly.pdbx_seq_one_letter_code
_entity_poly.pdbx_strand_id
1 'polypeptide(L)' 'MLKDLEDGPPFLCPKCGRTYSHKCNLTRHLRLECGVGPRFQCAWCKKRFKHRHHLRDHQRIHLYSNCTFELRN' A
#
# COMPACT_ATOMS: atom_id res chain seq x y z
N MET A 1 8.41 -29.74 31.27
CA MET A 1 8.19 -28.28 31.37
C MET A 1 9.43 -27.56 30.89
N LEU A 2 9.48 -27.11 29.64
CA LEU A 2 10.49 -26.16 29.18
C LEU A 2 9.75 -25.02 28.47
N LYS A 3 9.59 -23.98 29.28
CA LYS A 3 9.18 -22.59 29.04
C LYS A 3 8.99 -22.20 27.57
N ASP A 4 7.77 -21.75 27.32
CA ASP A 4 7.30 -20.97 26.20
C ASP A 4 8.40 -20.02 25.72
N LEU A 5 8.88 -20.26 24.50
CA LEU A 5 9.67 -19.29 23.76
C LEU A 5 8.74 -18.10 23.56
N GLU A 6 8.92 -17.07 24.39
CA GLU A 6 8.12 -15.85 24.32
C GLU A 6 8.04 -15.40 22.86
N ASP A 7 6.86 -15.55 22.28
CA ASP A 7 6.41 -14.88 21.07
C ASP A 7 6.46 -13.38 21.37
N GLY A 8 7.67 -12.80 21.28
CA GLY A 8 7.89 -11.39 21.50
C GLY A 8 6.87 -10.59 20.69
N PRO A 9 6.27 -9.54 21.26
CA PRO A 9 5.10 -8.89 20.67
C PRO A 9 5.34 -8.57 19.19
N PRO A 10 4.45 -9.03 18.27
CA PRO A 10 4.68 -8.86 16.85
C PRO A 10 4.75 -7.38 16.52
N PHE A 11 5.78 -6.98 15.76
CA PHE A 11 5.93 -5.59 15.34
C PHE A 11 4.87 -5.29 14.26
N LEU A 12 3.75 -4.73 14.68
CA LEU A 12 2.60 -4.42 13.81
C LEU A 12 2.83 -3.14 13.02
N CYS A 13 2.49 -3.16 11.72
CA CYS A 13 2.39 -1.96 10.92
C CYS A 13 1.05 -1.25 11.15
N PRO A 14 1.02 -0.03 11.71
CA PRO A 14 -0.24 0.68 11.98
C PRO A 14 -0.99 1.11 10.72
N LYS A 15 -0.33 1.06 9.54
CA LYS A 15 -0.92 1.50 8.27
C LYS A 15 -1.56 0.39 7.46
N CYS A 16 -1.14 -0.86 7.63
CA CYS A 16 -1.65 -1.98 6.84
C CYS A 16 -1.88 -3.27 7.64
N GLY A 17 -1.62 -3.28 8.94
CA GLY A 17 -1.87 -4.43 9.82
C GLY A 17 -0.91 -5.61 9.65
N ARG A 18 0.12 -5.53 8.78
CA ARG A 18 1.13 -6.59 8.67
C ARG A 18 1.98 -6.68 9.93
N THR A 19 2.26 -7.92 10.36
CA THR A 19 3.13 -8.24 11.49
C THR A 19 4.52 -8.62 11.00
N TYR A 20 5.52 -8.32 11.82
CA TYR A 20 6.92 -8.62 11.55
C TYR A 20 7.56 -9.21 12.82
N SER A 21 8.39 -10.24 12.65
CA SER A 21 9.13 -10.86 13.75
C SER A 21 10.24 -9.95 14.32
N HIS A 22 10.67 -8.93 13.57
CA HIS A 22 11.73 -8.01 13.99
C HIS A 22 11.39 -6.55 13.69
N LYS A 23 11.79 -5.64 14.60
CA LYS A 23 11.60 -4.18 14.46
C LYS A 23 12.28 -3.61 13.22
N CYS A 24 13.45 -4.13 12.84
CA CYS A 24 14.17 -3.71 11.63
C CYS A 24 13.35 -3.98 10.36
N ASN A 25 12.64 -5.11 10.31
CA ASN A 25 11.76 -5.46 9.19
C ASN A 25 10.54 -4.55 9.13
N LEU A 26 9.90 -4.28 10.27
CA LEU A 26 8.82 -3.28 10.34
C LEU A 26 9.33 -1.90 9.89
N THR A 27 10.49 -1.46 10.36
CA THR A 27 11.07 -0.15 10.03
C THR A 27 11.36 -0.03 8.54
N ARG A 28 11.95 -1.07 7.93
CA ARG A 28 12.18 -1.14 6.47
C ARG A 28 10.86 -1.10 5.70
N HIS A 29 9.87 -1.88 6.12
CA HIS A 29 8.54 -1.87 5.52
C HIS A 29 7.89 -0.48 5.60
N LEU A 30 7.94 0.16 6.76
CA LEU A 30 7.44 1.52 6.93
C LEU A 30 8.19 2.49 6.03
N ARG A 31 9.51 2.36 5.85
CA ARG A 31 10.25 3.28 4.98
C ARG A 31 9.92 3.10 3.49
N LEU A 32 9.79 1.86 3.03
CA LEU A 32 9.68 1.54 1.60
C LEU A 32 8.25 1.44 1.09
N GLU A 33 7.32 1.00 1.93
CA GLU A 33 5.95 0.68 1.51
C GLU A 33 4.95 1.64 2.13
N CYS A 34 4.87 1.69 3.46
CA CYS A 34 3.79 2.38 4.17
C CYS A 34 4.07 3.87 4.41
N GLY A 35 5.34 4.25 4.46
CA GLY A 35 5.83 5.63 4.54
C GLY A 35 6.04 6.26 3.17
N VAL A 36 6.07 5.45 2.10
CA VAL A 36 5.94 5.97 0.74
C VAL A 36 4.47 6.26 0.49
N GLY A 37 4.11 7.54 0.60
CA GLY A 37 2.80 8.01 0.17
C GLY A 37 2.57 7.63 -1.30
N PRO A 38 1.31 7.36 -1.71
CA PRO A 38 1.03 6.95 -3.07
C PRO A 38 1.42 8.09 -4.03
N ARG A 39 2.48 7.85 -4.80
CA ARG A 39 3.11 8.87 -5.66
C ARG A 39 2.40 9.04 -6.99
N PHE A 40 1.72 8.00 -7.46
CA PHE A 40 1.11 7.98 -8.78
C PHE A 40 -0.38 8.27 -8.66
N GLN A 41 -0.84 9.38 -9.23
CA GLN A 41 -2.26 9.71 -9.28
C GLN A 41 -2.87 9.29 -10.62
N CYS A 42 -4.11 8.82 -10.60
CA CYS A 42 -4.85 8.57 -11.83
C CYS A 42 -5.13 9.87 -12.58
N ALA A 43 -5.03 9.83 -13.91
CA ALA A 43 -5.33 11.00 -14.73
C ALA A 43 -6.83 11.30 -14.78
N TRP A 44 -7.68 10.27 -14.64
CA TRP A 44 -9.15 10.39 -14.74
C TRP A 44 -9.86 10.45 -13.40
N CYS A 45 -9.17 10.23 -12.28
CA CYS A 45 -9.77 10.33 -10.95
C CYS A 45 -8.73 10.67 -9.86
N LYS A 46 -9.19 10.96 -8.65
CA LYS A 46 -8.29 11.33 -7.53
C LYS A 46 -7.65 10.13 -6.81
N LYS A 47 -7.83 8.89 -7.29
CA LYS A 47 -7.17 7.71 -6.71
C LYS A 47 -5.66 7.80 -6.90
N ARG A 48 -4.92 7.45 -5.85
CA ARG A 48 -3.46 7.41 -5.83
C ARG A 48 -2.97 6.00 -5.55
N PHE A 49 -1.88 5.62 -6.21
CA PHE A 49 -1.27 4.31 -6.14
C PHE A 49 0.20 4.43 -5.73
N LYS A 50 0.69 3.42 -5.01
CA LYS A 50 2.11 3.33 -4.64
C LYS A 50 2.99 2.91 -5.81
N HIS A 51 2.47 2.05 -6.69
CA HIS A 51 3.23 1.49 -7.81
C HIS A 51 2.60 1.86 -9.15
N ARG A 52 3.46 2.07 -10.16
CA ARG A 52 3.04 2.42 -11.53
C ARG A 52 2.22 1.30 -12.20
N HIS A 53 2.54 0.03 -11.95
CA HIS A 53 1.79 -1.09 -12.54
C HIS A 53 0.34 -1.13 -12.00
N HIS A 54 0.14 -0.91 -10.70
CA HIS A 54 -1.21 -0.81 -10.13
C HIS A 54 -2.01 0.36 -10.71
N LEU A 55 -1.37 1.51 -10.95
CA LEU A 55 -2.02 2.62 -11.66
C LEU A 55 -2.42 2.20 -13.08
N ARG A 56 -1.52 1.58 -13.84
CA ARG A 56 -1.80 1.13 -15.22
C ARG A 56 -2.96 0.15 -15.28
N ASP A 57 -3.00 -0.80 -14.36
CA ASP A 57 -4.10 -1.78 -14.32
C ASP A 57 -5.42 -1.12 -13.92
N HIS A 58 -5.39 -0.16 -12.98
CA HIS A 58 -6.57 0.65 -12.65
C HIS A 58 -7.06 1.50 -13.83
N GLN A 59 -6.15 2.09 -14.60
CA GLN A 59 -6.49 2.89 -15.77
C GLN A 59 -7.28 2.11 -16.82
N ARG A 60 -7.09 0.78 -16.92
CA ARG A 60 -7.90 -0.06 -17.80
C ARG A 60 -9.38 -0.05 -17.42
N ILE A 61 -9.71 0.10 -16.14
CA ILE A 61 -11.11 0.19 -15.68
C ILE A 61 -11.79 1.42 -16.29
N HIS A 62 -11.07 2.54 -16.43
CA HIS A 62 -11.60 3.73 -17.11
C HIS A 62 -11.78 3.54 -18.63
N LEU A 63 -11.09 2.57 -19.23
CA LEU A 63 -11.24 2.23 -20.65
C LEU A 63 -12.39 1.26 -20.91
N TYR A 64 -12.66 0.33 -19.99
CA TYR A 64 -13.75 -0.65 -20.12
C TYR A 64 -15.08 -0.15 -19.57
N SER A 65 -15.03 0.58 -18.45
CA SER A 65 -16.15 1.35 -17.92
C SER A 65 -15.91 2.78 -18.39
N ASN A 66 -16.65 3.27 -19.38
CA ASN A 66 -16.69 4.69 -19.77
C ASN A 66 -17.16 5.55 -18.58
N CYS A 67 -16.35 5.67 -17.53
CA CYS A 67 -16.59 6.54 -16.41
C CYS A 67 -15.90 7.86 -16.76
N THR A 68 -16.55 8.60 -17.66
CA THR A 68 -16.26 9.97 -18.02
C THR A 68 -16.64 10.87 -16.86
N PHE A 69 -15.90 10.82 -15.75
CA PHE A 69 -15.89 11.96 -14.82
C PHE A 69 -15.00 13.05 -15.41
N GLU A 70 -15.57 13.63 -16.46
CA GLU A 70 -15.22 14.85 -17.16
C GLU A 70 -13.74 15.08 -17.46
N LEU A 71 -13.47 15.13 -18.78
CA LEU A 71 -12.57 16.09 -19.38
C LEU A 71 -12.53 17.37 -18.53
N ARG A 72 -11.55 17.49 -17.64
CA ARG A 72 -11.18 18.78 -17.06
C ARG A 72 -10.16 19.41 -17.99
N ASN A 73 -10.69 19.95 -19.08
CA ASN A 73 -10.72 21.39 -19.27
C ASN A 73 -11.86 21.79 -20.19
#